data_AF-F1YJ10-F1
#
_entry.id   AF-F1YJ10-F1
#
_cell.length_a   1.000
_cell.length_b   1.000
_cell.length_c   1.000
_cell.angle_alpha   90.00
_cell.angle_beta   90.00
_cell.angle_gamma   90.00
#
_symmetry.space_group_name_H-M   'P 1'
#
loop_
_entity.id
_entity.type
_entity.pdbx_description
1 polymer ?
#
loop_
_entity_poly.entity_id
_entity_poly.type
_entity_poly.pdbx_seq_one_letter_code
_entity_poly.pdbx_strand_id
1 'polypeptide(L)'
;MATKTDKTSSLDDVVAELRDGMTIGIGGWGTRRKPMALVRAIARSNVKDLTVVAYGGADIGLLCAAGKVKRAYYGFVSLDAAPFYDPWFAKARTSGAIEAREMDEGMVKCGLEAAAARLPFLPIRAGLGSAVLDFWEGELKTVESPYADADGRTQTLIAMPALKLDAAFVHLDIADAHGNAAYTGVDPYFDDLFLAAADRRYLEADQVVSTEELVNSVARERLLINRMNVDRVVHTPNGAHFTFAGGYGRDGAFMKHYAASAADDASWSAFRTRFLDVDEATYQTEVSKWQAEQEEAK
;
A
#
# COMPACT_ATOMS: atom_id res chain seq x y z
N MET A 1 -11.88 -1.28 35.94
CA MET A 1 -10.97 -0.76 34.89
C MET A 1 -11.65 -0.98 33.55
N ALA A 2 -11.72 0.03 32.69
CA ALA A 2 -12.29 -0.15 31.35
C ALA A 2 -11.38 -1.09 30.55
N THR A 3 -11.94 -2.21 30.09
CA THR A 3 -11.26 -3.16 29.20
C THR A 3 -10.87 -2.42 27.91
N LYS A 4 -9.60 -2.55 27.50
CA LYS A 4 -9.14 -1.99 26.21
C LYS A 4 -9.91 -2.70 25.08
N THR A 5 -10.39 -1.94 24.09
CA THR A 5 -11.09 -2.48 22.92
C THR A 5 -10.22 -3.50 22.19
N ASP A 6 -10.76 -4.70 21.97
CA ASP A 6 -10.21 -5.68 21.06
C ASP A 6 -10.59 -5.27 19.62
N LYS A 7 -9.57 -5.07 18.78
CA LYS A 7 -9.72 -4.64 17.39
C LYS A 7 -9.42 -5.76 16.41
N THR A 8 -9.21 -6.99 16.89
CA THR A 8 -8.97 -8.13 15.99
C THR A 8 -10.18 -8.34 15.08
N SER A 9 -9.91 -8.64 13.81
CA SER A 9 -10.93 -8.74 12.76
C SER A 9 -10.47 -9.66 11.65
N SER A 10 -11.41 -10.17 10.87
CA SER A 10 -11.13 -10.92 9.65
C SER A 10 -10.88 -9.98 8.46
N LEU A 11 -10.32 -10.52 7.37
CA LEU A 11 -10.24 -9.83 6.08
C LEU A 11 -11.63 -9.42 5.57
N ASP A 12 -12.64 -10.26 5.77
CA ASP A 12 -14.01 -10.02 5.32
C ASP A 12 -14.67 -8.86 6.10
N ASP A 13 -14.38 -8.73 7.40
CA ASP A 13 -14.84 -7.59 8.21
C ASP A 13 -14.30 -6.26 7.67
N VAL A 14 -13.03 -6.24 7.22
CA VAL A 14 -12.43 -5.06 6.60
C VAL A 14 -13.09 -4.77 5.25
N VAL A 15 -13.23 -5.77 4.38
CA VAL A 15 -13.88 -5.62 3.06
C VAL A 15 -15.32 -5.12 3.20
N ALA A 16 -16.05 -5.58 4.23
CA ALA A 16 -17.43 -5.15 4.50
C ALA A 16 -17.57 -3.65 4.84
N GLU A 17 -16.48 -2.97 5.22
CA GLU A 17 -16.46 -1.52 5.46
C GLU A 17 -16.08 -0.70 4.24
N LEU A 18 -15.55 -1.33 3.18
CA LEU A 18 -15.15 -0.66 1.96
C LEU A 18 -16.34 -0.42 1.02
N ARG A 19 -16.25 0.62 0.21
CA ARG A 19 -17.30 1.02 -0.75
C ARG A 19 -16.68 1.38 -2.08
N ASP A 20 -17.47 1.24 -3.13
CA ASP A 20 -17.08 1.71 -4.47
C ASP A 20 -16.72 3.20 -4.42
N GLY A 21 -15.70 3.59 -5.17
CA GLY A 21 -15.26 4.99 -5.26
C GLY A 21 -14.37 5.48 -4.11
N MET A 22 -14.08 4.65 -3.10
CA MET A 22 -13.18 5.04 -2.01
C MET A 22 -11.77 5.36 -2.49
N THR A 23 -11.15 6.31 -1.80
CA THR A 23 -9.71 6.61 -1.87
C THR A 23 -8.97 5.78 -0.83
N ILE A 24 -8.12 4.88 -1.29
CA ILE A 24 -7.43 3.90 -0.46
C ILE A 24 -5.92 4.12 -0.51
N GLY A 25 -5.32 4.33 0.66
CA GLY A 25 -3.88 4.27 0.87
C GLY A 25 -3.37 2.84 1.03
N ILE A 26 -2.31 2.49 0.32
CA ILE A 26 -1.65 1.19 0.47
C ILE A 26 -0.19 1.43 0.88
N GLY A 27 0.11 1.06 2.13
CA GLY A 27 1.45 1.14 2.72
C GLY A 27 2.47 0.21 2.07
N GLY A 28 3.61 0.05 2.72
CA GLY A 28 4.79 -0.57 2.13
C GLY A 28 5.34 0.23 0.96
N TRP A 29 6.23 -0.39 0.18
CA TRP A 29 6.99 0.27 -0.87
C TRP A 29 7.36 -0.68 -2.01
N GLY A 30 6.84 -0.47 -3.22
CA GLY A 30 7.17 -1.37 -4.33
C GLY A 30 6.79 -2.82 -3.99
N THR A 31 7.77 -3.73 -3.97
CA THR A 31 7.59 -5.13 -3.52
C THR A 31 8.15 -5.38 -2.13
N ARG A 32 7.88 -4.44 -1.21
CA ARG A 32 8.36 -4.47 0.17
C ARG A 32 7.21 -4.19 1.11
N ARG A 33 6.90 -5.16 1.96
CA ARG A 33 5.92 -5.18 3.05
C ARG A 33 4.55 -4.62 2.63
N LYS A 34 4.07 -5.03 1.46
CA LYS A 34 2.73 -4.69 1.00
C LYS A 34 1.71 -5.53 1.77
N PRO A 35 0.54 -4.99 2.17
CA PRO A 35 -0.55 -5.76 2.81
C PRO A 35 -1.29 -6.60 1.76
N MET A 36 -0.60 -7.60 1.22
CA MET A 36 -1.05 -8.33 0.04
C MET A 36 -2.27 -9.21 0.33
N ALA A 37 -2.47 -9.66 1.58
CA ALA A 37 -3.68 -10.42 1.94
C ALA A 37 -4.93 -9.53 1.85
N LEU A 38 -4.87 -8.29 2.34
CA LEU A 38 -5.93 -7.30 2.14
C LEU A 38 -6.12 -6.94 0.66
N VAL A 39 -5.04 -6.78 -0.11
CA VAL A 39 -5.12 -6.53 -1.55
C VAL A 39 -5.82 -7.68 -2.28
N ARG A 40 -5.48 -8.94 -1.97
CA ARG A 40 -6.17 -10.13 -2.51
C ARG A 40 -7.65 -10.16 -2.12
N ALA A 41 -7.97 -9.84 -0.87
CA ALA A 41 -9.37 -9.77 -0.40
C ALA A 41 -10.20 -8.76 -1.19
N ILE A 42 -9.63 -7.57 -1.49
CA ILE A 42 -10.29 -6.56 -2.31
C ILE A 42 -10.43 -7.00 -3.76
N ALA A 43 -9.38 -7.60 -4.32
CA ALA A 43 -9.38 -8.11 -5.68
C ALA A 43 -10.51 -9.15 -5.92
N ARG A 44 -10.82 -9.97 -4.90
CA ARG A 44 -11.97 -10.91 -4.92
C ARG A 44 -13.34 -10.25 -4.67
N SER A 45 -13.37 -9.15 -3.95
CA SER A 45 -14.62 -8.50 -3.54
C SER A 45 -15.37 -7.88 -4.72
N ASN A 46 -16.59 -7.39 -4.47
CA ASN A 46 -17.33 -6.60 -5.46
C ASN A 46 -16.96 -5.12 -5.48
N VAL A 47 -16.11 -4.66 -4.55
CA VAL A 47 -15.66 -3.26 -4.49
C VAL A 47 -14.93 -2.88 -5.77
N LYS A 48 -15.15 -1.67 -6.28
CA LYS A 48 -14.54 -1.17 -7.53
C LYS A 48 -14.47 0.35 -7.57
N ASP A 49 -14.05 0.89 -8.71
CA ASP A 49 -13.94 2.32 -8.98
C ASP A 49 -13.02 3.07 -7.98
N LEU A 50 -12.03 2.36 -7.43
CA LEU A 50 -11.16 2.86 -6.37
C LEU A 50 -10.18 3.91 -6.88
N THR A 51 -9.91 4.90 -6.03
CA THR A 51 -8.74 5.75 -6.14
C THR A 51 -7.65 5.17 -5.25
N VAL A 52 -6.49 4.78 -5.80
CA VAL A 52 -5.39 4.20 -5.01
C VAL A 52 -4.29 5.23 -4.81
N VAL A 53 -3.78 5.34 -3.58
CA VAL A 53 -2.60 6.14 -3.22
C VAL A 53 -1.52 5.20 -2.72
N ALA A 54 -0.38 5.10 -3.40
CA ALA A 54 0.68 4.19 -2.95
C ALA A 54 2.08 4.52 -3.51
N TYR A 55 3.10 4.04 -2.81
CA TYR A 55 4.39 3.71 -3.42
C TYR A 55 4.25 2.35 -4.11
N GLY A 56 3.85 2.35 -5.38
CA GLY A 56 3.24 1.20 -6.03
C GLY A 56 4.20 0.06 -6.35
N GLY A 57 3.66 -1.15 -6.33
CA GLY A 57 4.28 -2.37 -6.84
C GLY A 57 3.21 -3.37 -7.29
N ALA A 58 3.33 -4.61 -6.86
CA ALA A 58 2.39 -5.68 -7.21
C ALA A 58 0.98 -5.48 -6.63
N ASP A 59 0.83 -4.64 -5.61
CA ASP A 59 -0.45 -4.25 -5.03
C ASP A 59 -1.34 -3.52 -6.06
N ILE A 60 -0.84 -2.45 -6.66
CA ILE A 60 -1.55 -1.71 -7.70
C ILE A 60 -1.77 -2.62 -8.91
N GLY A 61 -0.76 -3.38 -9.31
CA GLY A 61 -0.85 -4.32 -10.43
C GLY A 61 -2.01 -5.31 -10.28
N LEU A 62 -2.11 -5.98 -9.13
CA LEU A 62 -3.17 -6.94 -8.86
C LEU A 62 -4.56 -6.30 -8.87
N LEU A 63 -4.71 -5.10 -8.29
CA LEU A 63 -5.97 -4.35 -8.31
C LEU A 63 -6.35 -3.90 -9.73
N CYS A 64 -5.38 -3.48 -10.55
CA CYS A 64 -5.60 -3.19 -11.97
C CYS A 64 -6.07 -4.43 -12.73
N ALA A 65 -5.41 -5.57 -12.53
CA ALA A 65 -5.77 -6.86 -13.15
C ALA A 65 -7.18 -7.33 -12.79
N ALA A 66 -7.63 -7.00 -11.57
CA ALA A 66 -8.97 -7.29 -11.07
C ALA A 66 -10.02 -6.21 -11.41
N GLY A 67 -9.65 -5.17 -12.19
CA GLY A 67 -10.57 -4.11 -12.62
C GLY A 67 -11.07 -3.22 -11.47
N LYS A 68 -10.25 -3.04 -10.44
CA LYS A 68 -10.62 -2.33 -9.20
C LYS A 68 -10.29 -0.85 -9.21
N VAL A 69 -9.27 -0.47 -9.96
CA VAL A 69 -8.69 0.89 -9.95
C VAL A 69 -9.34 1.74 -11.03
N LYS A 70 -9.83 2.92 -10.64
CA LYS A 70 -10.25 3.99 -11.55
C LYS A 70 -9.19 5.08 -11.66
N ARG A 71 -8.52 5.39 -10.56
CA ARG A 71 -7.49 6.43 -10.47
C ARG A 71 -6.34 5.99 -9.58
N ALA A 72 -5.11 6.41 -9.88
CA ALA A 72 -3.93 6.14 -9.06
C ALA A 72 -3.08 7.41 -8.84
N TYR A 73 -2.77 7.69 -7.57
CA TYR A 73 -1.77 8.66 -7.11
C TYR A 73 -0.52 7.89 -6.66
N TYR A 74 0.60 8.09 -7.33
CA TYR A 74 1.81 7.30 -7.07
C TYR A 74 3.09 8.08 -7.41
N GLY A 75 4.15 7.77 -6.67
CA GLY A 75 5.52 8.24 -6.96
C GLY A 75 6.22 7.39 -8.02
N PHE A 76 5.95 6.07 -7.98
CA PHE A 76 6.43 5.08 -8.95
C PHE A 76 5.55 3.82 -8.87
N VAL A 77 5.71 2.91 -9.83
CA VAL A 77 5.25 1.52 -9.73
C VAL A 77 6.39 0.58 -10.11
N SER A 78 6.83 -0.27 -9.19
CA SER A 78 8.02 -1.14 -9.37
C SER A 78 7.88 -2.50 -8.68
N LEU A 79 8.36 -3.53 -9.36
CA LEU A 79 8.55 -4.88 -8.83
C LEU A 79 9.92 -5.06 -8.13
N ASP A 80 10.75 -4.02 -8.08
CA ASP A 80 12.13 -3.99 -7.52
C ASP A 80 13.12 -5.05 -8.07
N ALA A 81 12.69 -5.98 -8.91
CA ALA A 81 13.53 -6.91 -9.66
C ALA A 81 12.84 -7.30 -10.96
N ALA A 82 13.62 -7.86 -11.89
CA ALA A 82 13.18 -8.24 -13.22
C ALA A 82 11.81 -8.97 -13.20
N PRO A 83 10.82 -8.50 -13.99
CA PRO A 83 10.95 -7.55 -15.11
C PRO A 83 10.94 -6.05 -14.72
N PHE A 84 10.99 -5.70 -13.44
CA PHE A 84 10.93 -4.34 -12.84
C PHE A 84 9.59 -3.64 -13.01
N TYR A 85 9.03 -3.61 -14.21
CA TYR A 85 7.71 -3.05 -14.44
C TYR A 85 6.63 -4.05 -14.06
N ASP A 86 5.60 -3.58 -13.36
CA ASP A 86 4.40 -4.39 -13.16
C ASP A 86 3.59 -4.43 -14.48
N PRO A 87 3.37 -5.63 -15.06
CA PRO A 87 2.74 -5.74 -16.38
C PRO A 87 1.25 -5.40 -16.37
N TRP A 88 0.55 -5.59 -15.25
CA TRP A 88 -0.87 -5.27 -15.13
C TRP A 88 -1.11 -3.78 -14.98
N PHE A 89 -0.27 -3.10 -14.20
CA PHE A 89 -0.25 -1.64 -14.16
C PHE A 89 0.09 -1.06 -15.54
N ALA A 90 1.11 -1.60 -16.22
CA ALA A 90 1.48 -1.16 -17.56
C ALA A 90 0.32 -1.31 -18.56
N LYS A 91 -0.39 -2.46 -18.56
CA LYS A 91 -1.57 -2.69 -19.39
C LYS A 91 -2.70 -1.70 -19.08
N ALA A 92 -2.94 -1.40 -17.81
CA ALA A 92 -3.95 -0.42 -17.40
C ALA A 92 -3.60 1.01 -17.86
N ARG A 93 -2.32 1.40 -17.77
CA ARG A 93 -1.83 2.71 -18.24
C ARG A 93 -1.94 2.85 -19.76
N THR A 94 -1.46 1.86 -20.52
CA THR A 94 -1.42 1.95 -21.99
C THR A 94 -2.78 1.82 -22.65
N SER A 95 -3.73 1.15 -22.01
CA SER A 95 -5.13 1.10 -22.47
C SER A 95 -5.96 2.32 -22.08
N GLY A 96 -5.45 3.20 -21.21
CA GLY A 96 -6.21 4.33 -20.67
C GLY A 96 -7.30 3.91 -19.66
N ALA A 97 -7.19 2.72 -19.07
CA ALA A 97 -8.18 2.19 -18.12
C ALA A 97 -8.15 2.91 -16.76
N ILE A 98 -7.05 3.60 -16.44
CA ILE A 98 -6.90 4.36 -15.19
C ILE A 98 -6.47 5.80 -15.45
N GLU A 99 -6.98 6.69 -14.61
CA GLU A 99 -6.50 8.06 -14.49
C GLU A 99 -5.23 8.08 -13.61
N ALA A 100 -4.15 8.68 -14.10
CA ALA A 100 -2.90 8.75 -13.36
C ALA A 100 -2.62 10.16 -12.86
N ARG A 101 -2.42 10.28 -11.56
CA ARG A 101 -1.90 11.47 -10.88
C ARG A 101 -0.48 11.16 -10.43
N GLU A 102 0.36 10.89 -11.42
CA GLU A 102 1.78 10.61 -11.23
C GLU A 102 2.48 11.83 -10.65
N MET A 103 3.38 11.61 -9.69
CA MET A 103 4.08 12.68 -8.98
C MET A 103 5.48 12.24 -8.59
N ASP A 104 6.29 13.17 -8.08
CA ASP A 104 7.55 12.81 -7.44
C ASP A 104 7.29 11.99 -6.15
N GLU A 105 8.16 11.05 -5.85
CA GLU A 105 8.07 10.19 -4.67
C GLU A 105 7.97 10.97 -3.35
N GLY A 106 8.69 12.09 -3.23
CA GLY A 106 8.63 12.98 -2.08
C GLY A 106 7.31 13.76 -1.98
N MET A 107 6.58 13.94 -3.09
CA MET A 107 5.26 14.54 -3.08
C MET A 107 4.22 13.62 -2.43
N VAL A 108 4.31 12.30 -2.60
CA VAL A 108 3.43 11.34 -1.91
C VAL A 108 3.56 11.51 -0.41
N LYS A 109 4.80 11.47 0.11
CA LYS A 109 5.09 11.73 1.53
C LYS A 109 4.50 13.06 1.98
N CYS A 110 4.78 14.13 1.25
CA CYS A 110 4.32 15.48 1.57
C CYS A 110 2.78 15.59 1.62
N GLY A 111 2.09 14.94 0.68
CA GLY A 111 0.62 14.89 0.66
C GLY A 111 0.04 14.10 1.84
N LEU A 112 0.67 12.99 2.24
CA LEU A 112 0.28 12.23 3.43
C LEU A 112 0.54 13.03 4.71
N GLU A 113 1.69 13.72 4.83
CA GLU A 113 2.00 14.61 5.96
C GLU A 113 0.98 15.75 6.07
N ALA A 114 0.59 16.36 4.95
CA ALA A 114 -0.44 17.39 4.92
C ALA A 114 -1.79 16.85 5.43
N ALA A 115 -2.19 15.65 4.97
CA ALA A 115 -3.41 15.00 5.41
C ALA A 115 -3.38 14.64 6.91
N ALA A 116 -2.30 14.04 7.39
CA ALA A 116 -2.10 13.70 8.80
C ALA A 116 -2.14 14.92 9.72
N ALA A 117 -1.60 16.05 9.27
CA ALA A 117 -1.65 17.33 9.98
C ALA A 117 -3.01 18.04 9.87
N ARG A 118 -3.94 17.52 9.05
CA ARG A 118 -5.22 18.16 8.68
C ARG A 118 -5.02 19.53 8.02
N LEU A 119 -3.92 19.71 7.32
CA LEU A 119 -3.63 20.88 6.50
C LEU A 119 -4.16 20.67 5.07
N PRO A 120 -4.55 21.73 4.35
CA PRO A 120 -5.03 21.59 2.97
C PRO A 120 -3.89 21.28 1.98
N PHE A 121 -2.67 21.73 2.27
CA PHE A 121 -1.48 21.48 1.47
C PHE A 121 -0.21 21.66 2.32
N LEU A 122 0.91 21.17 1.81
CA LEU A 122 2.26 21.55 2.27
C LEU A 122 3.09 22.05 1.07
N PRO A 123 3.97 23.06 1.26
CA PRO A 123 4.82 23.55 0.18
C PRO A 123 5.98 22.58 -0.09
N ILE A 124 6.23 22.25 -1.35
CA ILE A 124 7.35 21.41 -1.79
C ILE A 124 7.97 21.91 -3.09
N ARG A 125 9.27 21.69 -3.27
CA ARG A 125 9.99 22.08 -4.51
C ARG A 125 9.83 21.06 -5.64
N ALA A 126 9.77 19.77 -5.28
CA ALA A 126 9.58 18.68 -6.22
C ALA A 126 8.32 18.90 -7.07
N GLY A 127 8.43 18.60 -8.37
CA GLY A 127 7.38 18.85 -9.38
C GLY A 127 7.56 20.16 -10.17
N LEU A 128 8.23 21.18 -9.63
CA LEU A 128 8.50 22.40 -10.41
C LEU A 128 9.42 22.10 -11.60
N GLY A 129 9.02 22.54 -12.80
CA GLY A 129 9.80 22.39 -14.03
C GLY A 129 9.78 20.99 -14.63
N SER A 130 9.01 20.05 -14.08
CA SER A 130 8.77 18.73 -14.66
C SER A 130 7.37 18.61 -15.26
N ALA A 131 7.10 17.48 -15.92
CA ALA A 131 5.78 17.15 -16.45
C ALA A 131 4.76 16.71 -15.37
N VAL A 132 5.13 16.73 -14.08
CA VAL A 132 4.19 16.37 -12.99
C VAL A 132 2.95 17.25 -13.04
N LEU A 133 3.08 18.54 -13.36
CA LEU A 133 1.93 19.44 -13.48
C LEU A 133 0.94 18.99 -14.57
N ASP A 134 1.41 18.36 -15.65
CA ASP A 134 0.57 17.89 -16.75
C ASP A 134 -0.28 16.68 -16.31
N PHE A 135 0.30 15.75 -15.52
CA PHE A 135 -0.43 14.60 -14.99
C PHE A 135 -1.57 14.99 -14.04
N TRP A 136 -1.49 16.18 -13.44
CA TRP A 136 -2.49 16.65 -12.48
C TRP A 136 -3.60 17.51 -13.09
N GLU A 137 -3.55 17.81 -14.40
CA GLU A 137 -4.68 18.42 -15.14
C GLU A 137 -5.28 19.67 -14.48
N GLY A 138 -4.44 20.49 -13.85
CA GLY A 138 -4.85 21.71 -13.13
C GLY A 138 -5.29 21.52 -11.67
N GLU A 139 -5.29 20.29 -11.16
CA GLU A 139 -5.52 19.97 -9.74
C GLU A 139 -4.34 20.37 -8.85
N LEU A 140 -3.11 20.32 -9.38
CA LEU A 140 -1.89 20.73 -8.67
C LEU A 140 -1.58 22.20 -8.91
N LYS A 141 -1.45 22.97 -7.83
CA LYS A 141 -1.24 24.43 -7.87
C LYS A 141 0.07 24.81 -7.19
N THR A 142 0.45 26.06 -7.35
CA THR A 142 1.61 26.65 -6.66
C THR A 142 1.16 27.56 -5.51
N VAL A 143 2.11 27.85 -4.62
CA VAL A 143 1.97 28.81 -3.52
C VAL A 143 3.22 29.68 -3.45
N GLU A 144 3.03 30.98 -3.31
CA GLU A 144 4.12 31.94 -3.11
C GLU A 144 4.37 32.17 -1.62
N SER A 145 5.65 32.19 -1.22
CA SER A 145 6.05 32.55 0.15
C SER A 145 5.70 34.02 0.43
N PRO A 146 5.08 34.32 1.59
CA PRO A 146 4.88 35.71 2.02
C PRO A 146 6.18 36.36 2.54
N TYR A 147 7.27 35.59 2.66
CA TYR A 147 8.57 36.04 3.14
C TYR A 147 9.58 35.99 1.99
N ALA A 148 10.27 37.11 1.77
CA ALA A 148 11.36 37.19 0.81
C ALA A 148 12.64 36.54 1.35
N ASP A 149 13.43 35.98 0.45
CA ASP A 149 14.79 35.55 0.72
C ASP A 149 15.73 36.76 0.91
N ALA A 150 16.99 36.50 1.26
CA ALA A 150 17.99 37.53 1.52
C ALA A 150 18.27 38.49 0.34
N ASP A 151 17.94 38.07 -0.89
CA ASP A 151 18.08 38.88 -2.10
C ASP A 151 16.82 39.69 -2.46
N GLY A 152 15.78 39.63 -1.63
CA GLY A 152 14.52 40.35 -1.80
C GLY A 152 13.48 39.65 -2.68
N ARG A 153 13.75 38.44 -3.20
CA ARG A 153 12.79 37.68 -4.02
C ARG A 153 11.96 36.71 -3.17
N THR A 154 10.71 36.47 -3.57
CA THR A 154 9.84 35.43 -3.00
C THR A 154 9.98 34.13 -3.78
N GLN A 155 9.89 32.99 -3.09
CA GLN A 155 9.87 31.68 -3.72
C GLN A 155 8.42 31.24 -4.00
N THR A 156 8.18 30.74 -5.21
CA THR A 156 6.96 30.01 -5.56
C THR A 156 7.25 28.52 -5.56
N LEU A 157 6.46 27.74 -4.80
CA LEU A 157 6.61 26.30 -4.61
C LEU A 157 5.34 25.55 -5.05
N ILE A 158 5.41 24.23 -5.24
CA ILE A 158 4.21 23.40 -5.38
C ILE A 158 3.44 23.42 -4.05
N ALA A 159 2.13 23.64 -4.10
CA ALA A 159 1.22 23.43 -2.99
C ALA A 159 0.70 21.98 -3.09
N MET A 160 1.46 21.02 -2.55
CA MET A 160 1.09 19.60 -2.61
C MET A 160 -0.18 19.39 -1.79
N PRO A 161 -1.32 19.05 -2.41
CA PRO A 161 -2.57 18.90 -1.69
C PRO A 161 -2.51 17.70 -0.74
N ALA A 162 -3.28 17.78 0.34
CA ALA A 162 -3.44 16.66 1.25
C ALA A 162 -4.02 15.43 0.54
N LEU A 163 -3.32 14.31 0.64
CA LEU A 163 -3.78 13.00 0.19
C LEU A 163 -4.64 12.38 1.29
N LYS A 164 -5.87 12.89 1.44
CA LYS A 164 -6.86 12.36 2.39
C LYS A 164 -7.40 11.02 1.90
N LEU A 165 -7.50 10.05 2.81
CA LEU A 165 -7.83 8.67 2.48
C LEU A 165 -9.12 8.26 3.21
N ASP A 166 -10.04 7.61 2.51
CA ASP A 166 -11.19 6.99 3.15
C ASP A 166 -10.75 5.75 3.96
N ALA A 167 -9.73 5.05 3.47
CA ALA A 167 -9.13 3.91 4.11
C ALA A 167 -7.61 3.82 3.89
N ALA A 168 -6.88 3.23 4.83
CA ALA A 168 -5.49 2.84 4.68
C ALA A 168 -5.25 1.39 5.09
N PHE A 169 -4.43 0.68 4.32
CA PHE A 169 -3.94 -0.66 4.60
C PHE A 169 -2.43 -0.62 4.79
N VAL A 170 -1.94 -1.23 5.86
CA VAL A 170 -0.50 -1.42 6.08
C VAL A 170 -0.24 -2.82 6.60
N HIS A 171 0.97 -3.34 6.39
CA HIS A 171 1.43 -4.60 6.98
C HIS A 171 2.60 -4.33 7.91
N LEU A 172 2.56 -4.89 9.12
CA LEU A 172 3.68 -4.87 10.06
C LEU A 172 3.98 -6.27 10.58
N ASP A 173 5.20 -6.45 11.08
CA ASP A 173 5.70 -7.78 11.42
C ASP A 173 5.05 -8.32 12.71
N ILE A 174 4.73 -7.43 13.66
CA ILE A 174 4.16 -7.81 14.96
C ILE A 174 3.23 -6.70 15.50
N ALA A 175 2.10 -7.10 16.05
CA ALA A 175 1.09 -6.20 16.61
C ALA A 175 0.47 -6.75 17.90
N ASP A 176 -0.25 -5.90 18.63
CA ASP A 176 -1.20 -6.34 19.67
C ASP A 176 -2.65 -6.19 19.20
N ALA A 177 -3.58 -6.81 19.93
CA ALA A 177 -5.02 -6.76 19.64
C ALA A 177 -5.64 -5.34 19.74
N HIS A 178 -4.88 -4.34 20.19
CA HIS A 178 -5.35 -2.96 20.37
C HIS A 178 -4.86 -2.02 19.26
N GLY A 179 -4.03 -2.52 18.35
CA GLY A 179 -3.47 -1.79 17.22
C GLY A 179 -2.16 -1.07 17.51
N ASN A 180 -1.44 -1.42 18.59
CA ASN A 180 -0.01 -1.06 18.67
C ASN A 180 0.77 -2.06 17.81
N ALA A 181 1.77 -1.58 17.06
CA ALA A 181 2.50 -2.46 16.15
C ALA A 181 3.91 -1.95 15.81
N ALA A 182 4.74 -2.89 15.37
CA ALA A 182 6.14 -2.65 15.09
C ALA A 182 6.64 -3.34 13.83
N TYR A 183 7.70 -2.75 13.25
CA TYR A 183 8.49 -3.35 12.18
C TYR A 183 9.83 -3.87 12.72
N THR A 184 10.31 -4.99 12.18
CA THR A 184 11.57 -5.64 12.55
C THR A 184 12.65 -5.49 11.48
N GLY A 185 12.27 -5.14 10.25
CA GLY A 185 13.18 -4.83 9.14
C GLY A 185 13.98 -3.54 9.31
N VAL A 186 14.67 -3.13 8.24
CA VAL A 186 15.53 -1.93 8.24
C VAL A 186 14.78 -0.61 8.05
N ASP A 187 13.51 -0.65 7.65
CA ASP A 187 12.76 0.52 7.19
C ASP A 187 11.29 0.47 7.67
N PRO A 188 10.77 1.55 8.29
CA PRO A 188 9.34 1.70 8.59
C PRO A 188 8.50 2.04 7.36
N TYR A 189 9.12 2.43 6.24
CA TYR A 189 8.46 3.06 5.10
C TYR A 189 7.66 4.29 5.55
N PHE A 190 6.41 4.41 5.10
CA PHE A 190 5.51 5.52 5.41
C PHE A 190 4.18 5.03 5.97
N ASP A 191 4.18 3.83 6.58
CA ASP A 191 2.97 3.14 7.03
C ASP A 191 2.21 3.94 8.10
N ASP A 192 2.93 4.61 9.00
CA ASP A 192 2.36 5.52 9.98
C ASP A 192 1.66 6.72 9.34
N LEU A 193 2.23 7.28 8.27
CA LEU A 193 1.63 8.40 7.54
C LEU A 193 0.37 7.97 6.78
N PHE A 194 0.37 6.79 6.17
CA PHE A 194 -0.83 6.24 5.53
C PHE A 194 -1.98 6.12 6.52
N LEU A 195 -1.72 5.54 7.70
CA LEU A 195 -2.74 5.41 8.75
C LEU A 195 -3.16 6.78 9.31
N ALA A 196 -2.24 7.71 9.51
CA ALA A 196 -2.55 9.04 10.02
C ALA A 196 -3.36 9.91 9.02
N ALA A 197 -3.24 9.63 7.72
CA ALA A 197 -3.96 10.33 6.65
C ALA A 197 -5.37 9.76 6.36
N ALA A 198 -5.77 8.68 7.04
CA ALA A 198 -6.98 7.92 6.74
C ALA A 198 -8.08 8.01 7.80
N ASP A 199 -9.34 7.96 7.35
CA ASP A 199 -10.51 7.85 8.23
C ASP A 199 -10.69 6.43 8.80
N ARG A 200 -10.39 5.40 8.00
CA ARG A 200 -10.43 3.97 8.39
C ARG A 200 -9.05 3.32 8.25
N ARG A 201 -8.56 2.68 9.30
CA ARG A 201 -7.14 2.30 9.40
C ARG A 201 -7.02 0.83 9.74
N TYR A 202 -6.54 0.05 8.78
CA TYR A 202 -6.48 -1.40 8.92
C TYR A 202 -5.04 -1.88 8.89
N LEU A 203 -4.70 -2.62 9.92
CA LEU A 203 -3.37 -3.14 10.15
C LEU A 203 -3.37 -4.65 9.90
N GLU A 204 -2.65 -5.08 8.88
CA GLU A 204 -2.26 -6.47 8.66
C GLU A 204 -1.02 -6.79 9.51
N ALA A 205 -0.98 -7.95 10.15
CA ALA A 205 0.19 -8.38 10.92
C ALA A 205 0.48 -9.87 10.80
N ASP A 206 1.76 -10.22 10.71
CA ASP A 206 2.21 -11.62 10.72
C ASP A 206 2.01 -12.28 12.08
N GLN A 207 2.12 -11.51 13.17
CA GLN A 207 1.95 -11.98 14.54
C GLN A 207 1.10 -11.00 15.35
N VAL A 208 0.12 -11.53 16.09
CA VAL A 208 -0.63 -10.78 17.10
C VAL A 208 -0.32 -11.34 18.48
N VAL A 209 0.33 -10.53 19.32
CA VAL A 209 0.82 -10.90 20.65
C VAL A 209 0.22 -10.02 21.75
N SER A 210 0.55 -10.29 23.01
CA SER A 210 0.20 -9.37 24.10
C SER A 210 0.96 -8.04 23.99
N THR A 211 0.40 -6.93 24.49
CA THR A 211 1.12 -5.65 24.52
C THR A 211 2.47 -5.75 25.24
N GLU A 212 2.55 -6.55 26.32
CA GLU A 212 3.79 -6.75 27.07
C GLU A 212 4.86 -7.47 26.24
N GLU A 213 4.46 -8.51 25.51
CA GLU A 213 5.36 -9.21 24.59
C GLU A 213 5.81 -8.31 23.43
N LEU A 214 4.90 -7.52 22.84
CA LEU A 214 5.22 -6.57 21.78
C LEU A 214 6.28 -5.55 22.22
N VAL A 215 6.12 -4.90 23.37
CA VAL A 215 7.06 -3.86 23.80
C VAL A 215 8.41 -4.42 24.25
N ASN A 216 8.46 -5.70 24.60
CA ASN A 216 9.70 -6.39 24.99
C ASN A 216 10.44 -7.04 23.81
N SER A 217 9.76 -7.25 22.67
CA SER A 217 10.34 -7.92 21.50
C SER A 217 11.08 -6.97 20.54
N VAL A 218 10.85 -5.66 20.63
CA VAL A 218 11.47 -4.65 19.76
C VAL A 218 11.99 -3.44 20.53
N ALA A 219 12.93 -2.71 19.93
CA ALA A 219 13.32 -1.38 20.41
C ALA A 219 12.15 -0.40 20.36
N ARG A 220 12.12 0.57 21.28
CA ARG A 220 10.98 1.49 21.43
C ARG A 220 10.68 2.30 20.17
N GLU A 221 11.71 2.68 19.42
CA GLU A 221 11.61 3.44 18.17
C GLU A 221 10.95 2.63 17.04
N ARG A 222 10.94 1.30 17.16
CA ARG A 222 10.28 0.40 16.20
C ARG A 222 8.78 0.25 16.45
N LEU A 223 8.27 0.68 17.60
CA LEU A 223 6.84 0.78 17.89
C LEU A 223 6.24 1.95 17.10
N LEU A 224 6.12 1.73 15.79
CA LEU A 224 5.75 2.72 14.80
C LEU A 224 4.30 3.18 14.98
N ILE A 225 3.41 2.24 15.27
CA ILE A 225 1.96 2.48 15.32
C ILE A 225 1.46 2.36 16.75
N ASN A 226 0.59 3.30 17.13
CA ASN A 226 -0.13 3.26 18.38
C ASN A 226 -1.64 3.10 18.15
N ARG A 227 -2.35 2.69 19.21
CA ARG A 227 -3.80 2.46 19.21
C ARG A 227 -4.69 3.58 18.65
N MET A 228 -4.22 4.81 18.53
CA MET A 228 -5.02 5.92 17.97
C MET A 228 -5.07 5.86 16.45
N ASN A 229 -4.14 5.17 15.80
CA ASN A 229 -3.98 5.12 14.34
C ASN A 229 -4.47 3.80 13.72
N VAL A 230 -5.28 3.02 14.43
CA VAL A 230 -5.77 1.71 13.96
C VAL A 230 -7.21 1.49 14.40
N ASP A 231 -8.05 1.02 13.49
CA ASP A 231 -9.43 0.60 13.74
C ASP A 231 -9.56 -0.92 13.84
N ARG A 232 -8.86 -1.66 12.97
CA ARG A 232 -8.86 -3.14 12.98
C ARG A 232 -7.46 -3.70 12.80
N VAL A 233 -7.22 -4.84 13.45
CA VAL A 233 -6.01 -5.64 13.37
C VAL A 233 -6.37 -6.99 12.74
N VAL A 234 -5.73 -7.35 11.64
CA VAL A 234 -5.96 -8.62 10.94
C VAL A 234 -4.70 -9.47 11.05
N HIS A 235 -4.84 -10.67 11.59
CA HIS A 235 -3.74 -11.63 11.70
C HIS A 235 -3.66 -12.47 10.44
N THR A 236 -2.61 -12.25 9.64
CA THR A 236 -2.34 -12.98 8.39
C THR A 236 -0.86 -13.32 8.32
N PRO A 237 -0.44 -14.46 8.90
CA PRO A 237 0.92 -14.95 8.74
C PRO A 237 1.28 -15.08 7.26
N ASN A 238 2.45 -14.56 6.88
CA ASN A 238 2.90 -14.49 5.49
C ASN A 238 2.00 -13.61 4.60
N GLY A 239 1.27 -12.67 5.21
CA GLY A 239 0.26 -11.85 4.51
C GLY A 239 0.86 -10.92 3.46
N ALA A 240 2.10 -10.46 3.68
CA ALA A 240 2.81 -9.64 2.72
C ALA A 240 3.36 -10.40 1.50
N HIS A 241 3.27 -11.74 1.49
CA HIS A 241 3.69 -12.54 0.35
C HIS A 241 2.98 -12.08 -0.94
N PHE A 242 3.68 -11.92 -2.06
CA PHE A 242 5.07 -12.34 -2.37
C PHE A 242 6.13 -11.23 -2.19
N THR A 243 5.80 -10.15 -1.47
CA THR A 243 6.75 -9.08 -1.13
C THR A 243 7.66 -9.47 0.04
N PHE A 244 8.71 -8.69 0.28
CA PHE A 244 9.59 -8.88 1.45
C PHE A 244 8.95 -8.32 2.73
N ALA A 245 9.03 -9.03 3.86
CA ALA A 245 8.70 -8.51 5.19
C ALA A 245 9.73 -9.00 6.22
N GLY A 246 9.74 -8.46 7.44
CA GLY A 246 10.84 -8.66 8.40
C GLY A 246 11.25 -10.12 8.63
N GLY A 247 10.29 -11.04 8.69
CA GLY A 247 10.53 -12.47 8.89
C GLY A 247 10.88 -13.27 7.62
N TYR A 248 10.66 -12.73 6.41
CA TYR A 248 10.81 -13.49 5.17
C TYR A 248 11.22 -12.63 3.95
N GLY A 249 12.08 -13.23 3.13
CA GLY A 249 12.51 -12.71 1.83
C GLY A 249 11.34 -12.48 0.86
N ARG A 250 11.55 -11.61 -0.13
CA ARG A 250 10.67 -11.57 -1.31
C ARG A 250 10.72 -12.92 -2.04
N ASP A 251 9.56 -13.48 -2.37
CA ASP A 251 9.49 -14.65 -3.25
C ASP A 251 9.66 -14.23 -4.71
N GLY A 252 10.92 -14.19 -5.16
CA GLY A 252 11.27 -13.81 -6.52
C GLY A 252 10.79 -14.80 -7.58
N ALA A 253 10.60 -16.08 -7.24
CA ALA A 253 10.08 -17.07 -8.18
C ALA A 253 8.59 -16.85 -8.41
N PHE A 254 7.82 -16.71 -7.33
CA PHE A 254 6.39 -16.45 -7.41
C PHE A 254 6.09 -15.09 -8.04
N MET A 255 6.89 -14.06 -7.74
CA MET A 255 6.76 -12.75 -8.40
C MET A 255 6.94 -12.84 -9.92
N LYS A 256 7.93 -13.62 -10.39
CA LYS A 256 8.11 -13.87 -11.84
C LYS A 256 6.93 -14.63 -12.43
N HIS A 257 6.38 -15.60 -11.69
CA HIS A 257 5.19 -16.34 -12.11
C HIS A 257 3.96 -15.42 -12.23
N TYR A 258 3.73 -14.55 -11.24
CA TYR A 258 2.72 -13.49 -11.31
C TYR A 258 2.92 -12.59 -12.53
N ALA A 259 4.13 -12.07 -12.75
CA ALA A 259 4.38 -11.20 -13.90
C ALA A 259 4.16 -11.92 -15.24
N ALA A 260 4.58 -13.19 -15.35
CA ALA A 260 4.37 -14.00 -16.54
C ALA A 260 2.90 -14.32 -16.80
N SER A 261 2.07 -14.39 -15.75
CA SER A 261 0.62 -14.63 -15.89
C SER A 261 -0.11 -13.53 -16.68
N ALA A 262 0.49 -12.35 -16.82
CA ALA A 262 -0.06 -11.23 -17.58
C ALA A 262 0.11 -11.35 -19.11
N ALA A 263 0.77 -12.40 -19.60
CA ALA A 263 1.06 -12.57 -21.03
C ALA A 263 -0.20 -12.72 -21.89
N ASP A 264 -1.20 -13.46 -21.39
CA ASP A 264 -2.46 -13.73 -22.07
C ASP A 264 -3.59 -14.07 -21.08
N ASP A 265 -4.83 -14.07 -21.57
CA ASP A 265 -6.01 -14.28 -20.74
C ASP A 265 -6.09 -15.69 -20.13
N ALA A 266 -5.53 -16.71 -20.81
CA ALA A 266 -5.53 -18.08 -20.31
C ALA A 266 -4.57 -18.25 -19.13
N SER A 267 -3.37 -17.70 -19.24
CA SER A 267 -2.35 -17.66 -18.18
C SER A 267 -2.85 -16.88 -16.96
N TRP A 268 -3.53 -15.75 -17.18
CA TRP A 268 -4.14 -14.98 -16.09
C TRP A 268 -5.27 -15.74 -15.42
N SER A 269 -6.18 -16.35 -16.21
CA SER A 269 -7.29 -17.14 -15.68
C SER A 269 -6.80 -18.32 -14.83
N ALA A 270 -5.73 -19.00 -15.26
CA ALA A 270 -5.10 -20.07 -14.49
C ALA A 270 -4.50 -19.55 -13.17
N PHE A 271 -3.76 -18.43 -13.21
CA PHE A 271 -3.22 -17.79 -12.01
C PHE A 271 -4.33 -17.40 -11.03
N ARG A 272 -5.40 -16.77 -11.54
CA ARG A 272 -6.54 -16.36 -10.73
C ARG A 272 -7.22 -17.53 -10.04
N THR A 273 -7.54 -18.57 -10.81
CA THR A 273 -8.25 -19.75 -10.29
C THR A 273 -7.46 -20.40 -9.15
N ARG A 274 -6.12 -20.43 -9.25
CA ARG A 274 -5.27 -21.06 -8.25
C ARG A 274 -4.94 -20.16 -7.06
N PHE A 275 -4.71 -18.86 -7.28
CA PHE A 275 -4.10 -17.99 -6.27
C PHE A 275 -4.90 -16.73 -5.92
N LEU A 276 -5.88 -16.31 -6.72
CA LEU A 276 -6.61 -15.07 -6.47
C LEU A 276 -8.05 -15.31 -6.05
N ASP A 277 -8.78 -16.16 -6.78
CA ASP A 277 -10.20 -16.45 -6.58
C ASP A 277 -10.42 -17.51 -5.48
N VAL A 278 -9.58 -17.46 -4.45
CA VAL A 278 -9.55 -18.37 -3.29
C VAL A 278 -9.34 -17.56 -2.01
N ASP A 279 -9.72 -18.11 -0.85
CA ASP A 279 -9.45 -17.45 0.44
C ASP A 279 -7.94 -17.40 0.76
N GLU A 280 -7.57 -16.62 1.79
CA GLU A 280 -6.16 -16.42 2.14
C GLU A 280 -5.48 -17.73 2.59
N ALA A 281 -6.18 -18.60 3.32
CA ALA A 281 -5.62 -19.88 3.76
C ALA A 281 -5.31 -20.81 2.58
N THR A 282 -6.20 -20.84 1.60
CA THR A 282 -6.02 -21.59 0.35
C THR A 282 -4.90 -21.00 -0.48
N TYR A 283 -4.81 -19.66 -0.60
CA TYR A 283 -3.69 -19.00 -1.27
C TYR A 283 -2.35 -19.44 -0.69
N GLN A 284 -2.19 -19.38 0.64
CA GLN A 284 -0.94 -19.76 1.30
C GLN A 284 -0.60 -21.24 1.05
N THR A 285 -1.61 -22.12 1.12
CA THR A 285 -1.45 -23.55 0.83
C THR A 285 -1.03 -23.80 -0.61
N GLU A 286 -1.66 -23.12 -1.58
CA GLU A 286 -1.35 -23.27 -3.00
C GLU A 286 0.02 -22.71 -3.37
N VAL A 287 0.44 -21.61 -2.73
CA VAL A 287 1.81 -21.08 -2.87
C VAL A 287 2.83 -22.11 -2.42
N SER A 288 2.65 -22.74 -1.25
CA SER A 288 3.58 -23.76 -0.76
C SER A 288 3.64 -24.99 -1.68
N LYS A 289 2.49 -25.45 -2.19
CA LYS A 289 2.46 -26.54 -3.19
C LYS A 289 3.18 -26.16 -4.47
N TRP A 290 2.92 -24.96 -4.98
CA TRP A 290 3.57 -24.46 -6.19
C TRP A 290 5.08 -24.35 -6.02
N GLN A 291 5.57 -23.88 -4.87
CA GLN A 291 7.00 -23.83 -4.57
C GLN A 291 7.63 -25.23 -4.58
N ALA A 292 6.97 -26.23 -3.98
CA ALA A 292 7.43 -27.61 -4.01
C ALA A 292 7.47 -28.16 -5.46
N GLU A 293 6.45 -27.88 -6.27
CA GLU A 293 6.44 -28.24 -7.71
C GLU A 293 7.62 -27.61 -8.47
N GLN A 294 7.99 -26.36 -8.15
CA GLN A 294 9.14 -25.69 -8.77
C GLN A 294 10.49 -26.24 -8.31
N GLU A 295 10.56 -26.84 -7.12
CA GLU A 295 11.76 -27.49 -6.61
C GLU A 295 11.96 -28.87 -7.24
N GLU A 296 10.88 -29.64 -7.40
CA GLU A 296 10.91 -30.95 -8.07
C GLU A 296 11.26 -30.85 -9.57
N ALA A 297 10.93 -29.72 -10.20
CA ALA A 297 11.20 -29.48 -11.62
C ALA A 297 12.64 -29.00 -11.93
N LYS A 298 13.49 -28.78 -10.90
CA LYS A 298 14.90 -28.38 -11.05
C LYS A 298 15.84 -29.58 -11.07
#